data_AF-A0A4R8XDH6-F1
#
_entry.id   AF-A0A4R8XDH6-F1
#
_cell.length_a   1.000
_cell.length_b   1.000
_cell.length_c   1.000
_cell.angle_alpha   90.00
_cell.angle_beta   90.00
_cell.angle_gamma   90.00
#
_symmetry.space_group_name_H-M   'P 1'
#
loop_
_entity.id
_entity.type
_entity.pdbx_description
1 polymer ?
#
loop_
_entity_poly.entity_id
_entity_poly.type
_entity_poly.pdbx_seq_one_letter_code
_entity_poly.pdbx_strand_id
1 'polypeptide(L)'
;MNRIDIVYGGKPYSLGGRSVESIQVEIDGAIAAGLPYWLRVNSGEGRFEDAYLLIAPGIAVALVNVRPNGIDHDHEGDDLDQDSL
;
A
#
# COMPACT_ATOMS: atom_id res chain seq x y z
N MET A 1 -9.87 -5.15 -8.02
CA MET A 1 -10.15 -3.93 -7.23
C MET A 1 -8.80 -3.35 -6.83
N ASN A 2 -8.55 -2.06 -7.05
CA ASN A 2 -7.28 -1.44 -6.62
C ASN A 2 -7.29 -1.29 -5.09
N ARG A 3 -6.23 -1.78 -4.45
CA ARG A 3 -5.99 -1.68 -3.00
C ARG A 3 -4.60 -1.13 -2.80
N ILE A 4 -4.47 -0.20 -1.87
CA ILE A 4 -3.19 0.35 -1.45
C ILE A 4 -3.01 -0.05 0.01
N ASP A 5 -1.84 -0.60 0.29
CA ASP A 5 -1.37 -0.77 1.66
C ASP A 5 -0.56 0.44 2.07
N ILE A 6 -0.77 0.88 3.30
CA ILE A 6 -0.17 2.08 3.86
C ILE A 6 0.55 1.67 5.13
N VAL A 7 1.84 1.99 5.23
CA VAL A 7 2.58 1.82 6.49
C VAL A 7 2.79 3.20 7.09
N TYR A 8 2.26 3.37 8.31
CA TYR A 8 2.32 4.64 9.04
C TYR A 8 2.70 4.36 10.50
N GLY A 9 3.83 4.93 10.95
CA GLY A 9 4.37 4.65 12.29
C GLY A 9 4.63 3.17 12.56
N GLY A 10 4.97 2.40 11.52
CA GLY A 10 5.18 0.95 11.59
C GLY A 10 3.91 0.11 11.61
N LYS A 11 2.71 0.72 11.58
CA LYS A 11 1.42 0.02 11.55
C LYS A 11 0.86 -0.05 10.13
N PRO A 12 0.29 -1.19 9.70
CA PRO A 12 -0.35 -1.33 8.41
C PRO A 12 -1.79 -0.78 8.43
N TYR A 13 -2.15 -0.10 7.34
CA TYR A 13 -3.48 0.40 7.02
C TYR A 13 -3.78 0.08 5.56
N SER A 14 -5.04 0.19 5.15
CA SER A 14 -5.39 -0.06 3.75
C SER A 14 -6.42 0.93 3.21
N LEU A 15 -6.35 1.18 1.90
CA LEU A 15 -7.30 2.01 1.18
C LEU A 15 -7.75 1.29 -0.10
N GLY A 16 -9.06 1.17 -0.28
CA GLY A 16 -9.67 0.59 -1.47
C GLY A 16 -10.10 1.66 -2.48
N GLY A 17 -10.12 1.30 -3.77
CA GLY A 17 -10.70 2.14 -4.83
C GLY A 17 -9.88 3.38 -5.19
N ARG A 18 -8.60 3.41 -4.80
CA ARG A 18 -7.68 4.53 -5.04
C ARG A 18 -6.38 4.02 -5.69
N SER A 19 -5.63 4.92 -6.32
CA SER A 19 -4.28 4.63 -6.85
C SER A 19 -3.22 5.40 -6.06
N VAL A 20 -1.96 4.91 -6.06
CA VAL A 20 -0.85 5.56 -5.36
C VAL A 20 -0.66 6.97 -5.88
N GLU A 21 -0.73 7.14 -7.20
CA GLU A 21 -0.59 8.41 -7.89
C GLU A 21 -1.66 9.42 -7.44
N SER A 22 -2.91 8.96 -7.30
CA SER A 22 -4.00 9.84 -6.82
C SER A 22 -3.76 10.38 -5.42
N ILE A 23 -3.13 9.58 -4.54
CA ILE A 23 -2.81 9.99 -3.17
C ILE A 23 -1.59 10.90 -3.16
N GLN A 24 -0.57 10.61 -3.96
CA GLN A 24 0.62 11.44 -4.09
C GLN A 24 0.26 12.86 -4.54
N VAL A 25 -0.61 13.00 -5.55
CA VAL A 25 -1.07 14.32 -6.02
C VAL A 25 -1.77 15.11 -4.91
N GLU A 26 -2.60 14.46 -4.09
CA GLU A 26 -3.28 15.12 -2.97
C GLU A 26 -2.31 15.53 -1.86
N ILE A 27 -1.35 14.67 -1.52
CA ILE A 27 -0.29 14.97 -0.54
C ILE A 27 0.57 16.13 -1.05
N ASP A 28 1.06 16.07 -2.29
CA ASP A 28 1.91 17.11 -2.88
C ASP A 28 1.20 18.47 -2.89
N GLY A 29 -0.09 18.48 -3.24
CA GLY A 29 -0.91 19.69 -3.20
C GLY A 29 -1.03 20.28 -1.79
N ALA A 30 -1.26 19.46 -0.78
CA ALA A 30 -1.35 19.92 0.61
C ALA A 30 0.00 20.45 1.14
N ILE A 31 1.09 19.73 0.86
CA ILE A 31 2.44 20.10 1.28
C ILE A 31 2.87 21.40 0.60
N ALA A 32 2.59 21.57 -0.70
CA ALA A 32 2.87 22.82 -1.42
C ALA A 32 2.08 24.01 -0.86
N ALA A 33 0.86 23.78 -0.35
CA ALA A 33 0.06 24.79 0.33
C ALA A 33 0.52 25.08 1.78
N GLY A 34 1.52 24.36 2.30
CA GLY A 34 1.96 24.47 3.69
C GLY A 34 0.95 23.91 4.69
N LEU A 35 0.08 23.00 4.25
CA LEU A 35 -0.99 22.42 5.06
C LEU A 35 -0.71 20.95 5.38
N PRO A 36 -1.05 20.48 6.59
CA PRO A 36 -1.14 19.05 6.85
C PRO A 36 -2.29 18.43 6.03
N TYR A 37 -2.16 17.15 5.71
CA TYR A 37 -3.18 16.37 5.00
C TYR A 37 -3.70 15.22 5.86
N TRP A 38 -5.02 15.10 5.98
CA TRP A 38 -5.66 14.00 6.70
C TRP A 38 -6.14 12.93 5.73
N LEU A 39 -5.47 11.78 5.74
CA LEU A 39 -5.84 10.64 4.91
C LEU A 39 -6.75 9.69 5.70
N ARG A 40 -7.99 9.53 5.24
CA ARG A 40 -8.91 8.50 5.76
C ARG A 40 -8.56 7.14 5.16
N VAL A 41 -8.33 6.16 6.02
CA VAL A 41 -7.94 4.78 5.66
C VAL A 41 -8.74 3.78 6.49
N ASN A 42 -8.70 2.50 6.10
CA ASN A 42 -9.23 1.41 6.91
C ASN A 42 -8.18 0.89 7.90
N SER A 43 -8.55 0.72 9.16
CA SER A 43 -7.75 -0.01 10.17
C SER A 43 -8.03 -1.51 10.04
N GLY A 44 -7.01 -2.31 9.68
CA GLY A 44 -7.18 -3.65 9.12
C GLY A 44 -7.27 -4.83 10.10
N GLU A 45 -7.81 -4.67 11.30
CA GLU A 45 -7.86 -5.75 12.32
C GLU A 45 -9.25 -6.39 12.49
N GLY A 46 -9.90 -6.75 11.36
CA GLY A 46 -11.14 -7.53 11.37
C GLY A 46 -12.45 -6.72 11.50
N ARG A 47 -12.37 -5.39 11.62
CA ARG A 47 -13.51 -4.47 11.45
C ARG A 47 -13.13 -3.32 10.53
N PHE A 48 -14.02 -2.97 9.60
CA PHE A 48 -13.87 -1.76 8.78
C PHE A 48 -14.11 -0.54 9.67
N GLU A 49 -13.05 -0.09 10.33
CA GLU A 49 -13.04 1.13 11.12
C GLU A 49 -12.19 2.19 10.40
N ASP A 50 -12.73 3.41 10.37
CA ASP A 50 -12.02 4.56 9.81
C ASP A 50 -10.86 4.94 10.73
N ALA A 51 -9.67 5.04 10.16
CA ALA A 51 -8.52 5.70 10.76
C ALA A 51 -8.16 6.95 9.95
N TYR A 52 -7.65 7.96 10.64
CA TYR A 52 -7.27 9.24 10.04
C TYR A 52 -5.77 9.46 10.27
N LEU A 53 -4.99 9.32 9.21
CA LEU A 53 -3.53 9.47 9.24
C LEU A 53 -3.16 10.93 8.94
N LEU A 54 -2.28 11.51 9.76
CA LEU A 54 -1.73 12.84 9.53
C LEU A 54 -0.51 12.74 8.63
N ILE A 55 -0.58 13.32 7.42
CA ILE A 55 0.58 13.45 6.54
C ILE A 55 1.11 14.88 6.64
N ALA A 56 2.37 15.02 7.03
CA ALA A 56 3.05 16.31 7.18
C ALA A 56 4.57 16.13 6.99
N PRO A 57 5.32 17.23 6.69
CA PRO A 57 6.77 17.16 6.59
C PRO A 57 7.41 16.56 7.85
N GLY A 58 8.36 15.64 7.66
CA GLY A 58 9.04 14.94 8.75
C GLY A 58 8.32 13.69 9.29
N ILE A 59 7.11 13.37 8.78
CA ILE A 59 6.39 12.14 9.13
C ILE A 59 6.59 11.12 8.00
N ALA A 60 7.17 9.96 8.33
CA ALA A 60 7.37 8.89 7.37
C ALA A 60 6.06 8.17 7.04
N VAL A 61 5.82 7.93 5.75
CA VAL A 61 4.70 7.14 5.24
C VAL A 61 5.18 6.34 4.02
N ALA A 62 4.71 5.09 3.90
CA ALA A 62 4.88 4.29 2.69
C ALA A 62 3.53 3.98 2.08
N LEU A 63 3.42 4.12 0.75
CA LEU A 63 2.26 3.71 -0.05
C LEU A 63 2.66 2.53 -0.93
N VAL A 64 1.96 1.41 -0.82
CA VAL A 64 2.27 0.16 -1.51
C VAL A 64 1.09 -0.21 -2.39
N ASN A 65 1.29 -0.20 -3.70
CA ASN A 65 0.26 -0.65 -4.64
C ASN A 65 0.16 -2.17 -4.59
N VAL A 66 -0.98 -2.69 -4.13
CA VAL A 66 -1.26 -4.12 -4.10
C VAL A 66 -1.93 -4.49 -5.40
N ARG A 67 -1.15 -5.06 -6.34
CA ARG A 67 -1.73 -5.70 -7.51
C ARG A 67 -2.46 -6.97 -7.04
N PRO A 68 -3.69 -7.24 -7.50
CA PRO A 68 -4.27 -8.57 -7.32
C PRO A 68 -3.31 -9.55 -7.99
N ASN A 69 -2.83 -10.54 -7.25
CA ASN A 69 -1.80 -11.50 -7.68
C ASN A 69 -1.97 -11.86 -9.16
N GLY A 70 -1.04 -11.39 -10.00
CA GLY A 70 -0.66 -12.18 -11.15
C GLY A 70 0.06 -13.39 -10.57
N ILE A 71 -0.36 -14.59 -10.96
CA ILE A 71 0.24 -15.88 -10.62
C ILE A 71 1.75 -15.70 -10.40
N ASP A 72 2.25 -16.01 -9.20
CA ASP A 72 3.68 -16.10 -8.93
C ASP A 72 4.23 -17.22 -9.84
N HIS A 73 4.73 -16.88 -11.02
CA HIS A 73 5.38 -17.79 -11.96
C HIS A 73 6.84 -18.06 -11.54
N ASP A 74 7.08 -18.21 -10.23
CA ASP A 74 8.43 -18.43 -9.68
C ASP A 74 8.62 -19.89 -9.21
N HIS A 75 7.82 -20.83 -9.73
CA HIS A 75 8.05 -22.29 -9.62
C HIS A 75 8.11 -22.94 -11.01
N GLU A 76 9.02 -22.50 -11.87
CA GLU A 76 9.52 -23.31 -12.99
C GLU A 76 11.03 -23.46 -12.84
N GLY A 77 11.47 -24.65 -12.42
CA GLY A 77 12.88 -25.04 -12.55
C GLY A 77 13.47 -25.80 -11.37
N ASP A 78 12.85 -26.89 -10.92
CA ASP A 78 13.56 -27.89 -10.10
C ASP A 78 13.03 -29.32 -10.34
N ASP A 79 12.79 -29.66 -11.62
CA ASP A 79 12.38 -31.01 -12.04
C ASP A 79 13.17 -31.46 -13.30
N LEU A 80 14.48 -31.29 -13.30
CA LEU A 80 15.35 -31.99 -14.24
C LEU A 80 16.54 -32.59 -13.48
N ASP A 81 16.75 -33.89 -13.71
CA ASP A 81 17.91 -34.71 -13.37
C ASP A 81 17.85 -35.59 -12.10
N GLN A 82 16.84 -36.45 -11.96
CA GLN A 82 17.04 -37.78 -11.34
C GLN A 82 16.13 -38.84 -11.99
N ASP A 83 16.49 -39.30 -13.18
CA ASP A 83 16.31 -40.71 -13.57
C ASP A 83 17.21 -41.01 -14.77
N SER A 84 18.50 -41.17 -14.49
CA SER A 84 19.40 -41.95 -15.34
C SER A 84 19.31 -43.40 -14.89
N LEU A 85 18.63 -44.24 -15.68
CA LEU A 85 18.73 -45.70 -15.63
C LEU A 85 18.59 -46.28 -17.04
#